data_AF-A0A9D1FGD5-F1
#
_entry.id   AF-A0A9D1FGD5-F1
#
_cell.length_a   1.000
_cell.length_b   1.000
_cell.length_c   1.000
_cell.angle_alpha   90.00
_cell.angle_beta   90.00
_cell.angle_gamma   90.00
#
_symmetry.space_group_name_H-M   'P 1'
#
loop_
_entity.id
_entity.type
_entity.pdbx_description
1 polymer ?
#
loop_
_entity_poly.entity_id
_entity_poly.type
_entity_poly.pdbx_seq_one_letter_code
_entity_poly.pdbx_strand_id
1 'polypeptide(L)'
;MTKSSYIPTSAEIIKRVPKTPDNQYGCITVNSVPVDTPSVVALGGELTTTAQAANSYAKTLQNVLNENKVYGVDVYSVTYHFGSSDPGLERAEQYRIAGRRLVKDENLNPIAQHTRELTLRDMRKNEPVPNYVRQLYNILMRPRITDADGAPVNVDDAISRVHRIKFYAHCHGASILWQMANLMYEDMKKLGYTPAETQRIQHEVFVIQHSPIAPLTGQRFTTLSFASAEDTMMQHHNNLFADWIYENSADIVPSFFDGTKGNIFVAGRLKEKSFREHDHSGLVATDEDTWPLTADGKIIFGAERNALVRAAQHATVGAPVPSVEQMVDGNGIDFAQLKKNGEILYKVMLNDLRQQNLKHDYQK
;
A
#
# COMPACT_ATOMS: atom_id res chain seq x y z
N MET A 1 -11.15 -4.35 38.58
CA MET A 1 -10.31 -3.57 37.63
C MET A 1 -11.21 -2.56 36.96
N THR A 2 -10.98 -1.26 37.18
CA THR A 2 -11.69 -0.20 36.46
C THR A 2 -11.41 -0.35 34.97
N LYS A 3 -12.46 -0.47 34.15
CA LYS A 3 -12.33 -0.57 32.69
C LYS A 3 -11.68 0.74 32.23
N SER A 4 -10.44 0.69 31.75
CA SER A 4 -9.77 1.86 31.17
C SER A 4 -10.69 2.46 30.11
N SER A 5 -10.85 3.78 30.12
CA SER A 5 -11.58 4.47 29.05
C SER A 5 -10.89 4.20 27.72
N TYR A 6 -11.67 3.95 26.67
CA TYR A 6 -11.16 3.73 25.32
C TYR A 6 -10.43 4.99 24.83
N ILE A 7 -9.22 4.82 24.28
CA ILE A 7 -8.41 5.90 23.71
C ILE A 7 -8.57 5.85 22.18
N PRO A 8 -9.19 6.88 21.58
CA PRO A 8 -9.34 6.96 20.13
C PRO A 8 -8.01 6.94 19.39
N THR A 9 -8.03 6.38 18.18
CA THR A 9 -6.91 6.45 17.26
C THR A 9 -6.78 7.85 16.64
N SER A 10 -5.57 8.26 16.28
CA SER A 10 -5.32 9.50 15.54
C SER A 10 -4.12 9.36 14.61
N ALA A 11 -3.98 10.30 13.67
CA ALA A 11 -2.81 10.42 12.82
C ALA A 11 -2.39 11.88 12.65
N GLU A 12 -1.10 12.08 12.44
CA GLU A 12 -0.51 13.36 12.07
C GLU A 12 0.15 13.24 10.69
N ILE A 13 -0.07 14.22 9.82
CA ILE A 13 0.62 14.29 8.54
C ILE A 13 1.83 15.20 8.72
N ILE A 14 2.99 14.71 8.29
CA ILE A 14 4.21 15.49 8.23
C ILE A 14 4.54 15.84 6.78
N LYS A 15 5.07 17.04 6.55
CA LYS A 15 5.68 17.48 5.30
C LYS A 15 7.19 17.48 5.44
N ARG A 16 7.90 16.86 4.49
CA ARG A 16 9.37 16.95 4.40
C ARG A 16 9.77 18.36 3.99
N VAL A 17 10.68 18.97 4.73
CA VAL A 17 11.20 20.32 4.48
C VAL A 17 12.71 20.39 4.79
N PRO A 18 13.47 21.37 4.29
CA PRO A 18 14.89 21.52 4.65
C PRO A 18 15.11 21.52 6.16
N LYS A 19 16.24 20.94 6.62
CA LYS A 19 16.59 20.94 8.04
C LYS A 19 16.94 22.36 8.48
N THR A 20 16.43 22.74 9.64
CA THR A 20 16.75 24.01 10.32
C THR A 20 17.03 23.72 11.81
N PRO A 21 17.59 24.67 12.58
CA PRO A 21 17.72 24.51 14.03
C PRO A 21 16.38 24.20 14.72
N ASP A 22 15.27 24.78 14.23
CA ASP A 22 13.91 24.57 14.75
C ASP A 22 13.27 23.26 14.27
N ASN A 23 13.86 22.61 13.27
CA ASN A 23 13.39 21.35 12.70
C ASN A 23 14.58 20.46 12.29
N GLN A 24 15.17 19.83 13.30
CA GLN A 24 16.40 19.05 13.15
C GLN A 24 16.20 17.75 12.36
N TYR A 25 14.97 17.25 12.31
CA TYR A 25 14.62 16.06 11.54
C TYR A 25 14.30 16.40 10.08
N GLY A 26 14.00 17.65 9.76
CA GLY A 26 13.62 18.08 8.41
C GLY A 26 12.17 17.72 8.06
N CYS A 27 11.27 17.72 9.03
CA CYS A 27 9.83 17.57 8.81
C CYS A 27 9.02 18.51 9.70
N ILE A 28 7.87 18.97 9.22
CA ILE A 28 6.91 19.75 10.01
C ILE A 28 5.55 19.05 9.98
N THR A 29 4.80 19.10 11.08
CA THR A 29 3.41 18.64 11.09
C THR A 29 2.53 19.65 10.34
N VAL A 30 1.63 19.15 9.51
CA VAL A 30 0.70 19.93 8.69
C VAL A 30 -0.72 19.41 8.86
N ASN A 31 -1.69 20.31 8.75
CA ASN A 31 -3.12 19.97 8.88
C ASN A 31 -3.84 19.91 7.52
N SER A 32 -3.13 20.15 6.41
CA SER A 32 -3.68 20.13 5.06
C SER A 32 -2.62 19.72 4.03
N VAL A 33 -3.09 19.12 2.94
CA VAL A 33 -2.31 18.88 1.72
C VAL A 33 -3.04 19.57 0.58
N PRO A 34 -2.44 20.63 -0.04
CA PRO A 34 -3.09 21.38 -1.10
C PRO A 34 -3.57 20.49 -2.25
N VAL A 35 -4.68 20.85 -2.88
CA VAL A 35 -5.31 20.07 -3.95
C VAL A 35 -4.68 20.30 -5.32
N ASP A 36 -3.97 21.42 -5.48
CA ASP A 36 -3.34 21.91 -6.70
C ASP A 36 -1.83 21.67 -6.73
N THR A 37 -1.23 21.34 -5.58
CA THR A 37 0.21 21.13 -5.47
C THR A 37 0.56 19.66 -5.73
N PRO A 38 1.46 19.37 -6.69
CA PRO A 38 1.95 18.01 -6.94
C PRO A 38 2.52 17.39 -5.66
N SER A 39 2.01 16.23 -5.27
CA SER A 39 2.29 15.63 -3.96
C SER A 39 2.45 14.12 -4.04
N VAL A 40 3.40 13.59 -3.25
CA VAL A 40 3.52 12.16 -2.95
C VAL A 40 3.36 11.95 -1.44
N VAL A 41 2.47 11.05 -1.04
CA VAL A 41 2.17 10.77 0.37
C VAL A 41 2.55 9.34 0.72
N ALA A 42 3.46 9.20 1.69
CA ALA A 42 3.91 7.91 2.19
C ALA A 42 3.11 7.47 3.43
N LEU A 43 2.42 6.33 3.31
CA LEU A 43 1.77 5.64 4.41
C LEU A 43 2.65 4.44 4.83
N GLY A 44 3.41 4.63 5.90
CA GLY A 44 4.31 3.61 6.43
C GLY A 44 3.61 2.43 7.10
N GLY A 45 4.40 1.46 7.56
CA GLY A 45 3.92 0.31 8.33
C GLY A 45 3.47 0.66 9.75
N GLU A 46 2.97 -0.33 10.51
CA GLU A 46 2.37 -0.13 11.84
C GLU A 46 3.32 0.47 12.89
N LEU A 47 4.63 0.37 12.68
CA LEU A 47 5.65 0.94 13.58
C LEU A 47 5.93 2.43 13.33
N THR A 48 5.18 3.08 12.43
CA THR A 48 5.36 4.50 12.09
C THR A 48 4.67 5.40 13.14
N THR A 49 5.06 5.25 14.41
CA THR A 49 4.42 5.89 15.58
C THR A 49 5.13 7.17 16.05
N THR A 50 6.16 7.61 15.33
CA THR A 50 6.88 8.86 15.58
C THR A 50 7.08 9.65 14.30
N ALA A 51 7.25 10.97 14.42
CA ALA A 51 7.59 11.84 13.28
C ALA A 51 8.91 11.44 12.62
N GLN A 52 9.89 10.96 13.40
CA GLN A 52 11.17 10.47 12.86
C GLN A 52 10.97 9.24 11.96
N ALA A 53 10.14 8.27 12.39
CA ALA A 53 9.82 7.09 11.61
C ALA A 53 9.02 7.45 10.34
N ALA A 54 8.05 8.36 10.43
CA ALA A 54 7.34 8.85 9.25
C ALA A 54 8.30 9.55 8.27
N ASN A 55 9.20 10.39 8.81
CA ASN A 55 10.14 11.14 8.01
C ASN A 55 11.20 10.26 7.34
N SER A 56 11.48 9.05 7.82
CA SER A 56 12.35 8.13 7.08
C SER A 56 11.75 7.72 5.74
N TYR A 57 10.43 7.45 5.68
CA TYR A 57 9.75 7.21 4.40
C TYR A 57 9.80 8.44 3.50
N ALA A 58 9.43 9.62 4.03
CA ALA A 58 9.43 10.85 3.25
C ALA A 58 10.83 11.19 2.71
N LYS A 59 11.88 10.97 3.51
CA LYS A 59 13.28 11.13 3.10
C LYS A 59 13.65 10.14 1.99
N THR A 60 13.30 8.86 2.13
CA THR A 60 13.53 7.83 1.10
C THR A 60 12.91 8.23 -0.23
N LEU A 61 11.63 8.60 -0.24
CA LEU A 61 10.95 9.01 -1.48
C LEU A 61 11.58 10.29 -2.06
N GLN A 62 11.85 11.31 -1.25
CA GLN A 62 12.50 12.54 -1.72
C GLN A 62 13.89 12.27 -2.30
N ASN A 63 14.68 11.37 -1.71
CA ASN A 63 15.98 10.99 -2.23
C ASN A 63 15.86 10.36 -3.62
N VAL A 64 14.95 9.41 -3.80
CA VAL A 64 14.67 8.81 -5.10
C VAL A 64 14.28 9.87 -6.13
N LEU A 65 13.38 10.81 -5.78
CA LEU A 65 12.97 11.88 -6.69
C LEU A 65 14.15 12.78 -7.07
N ASN A 66 14.96 13.19 -6.09
CA ASN A 66 16.12 14.06 -6.33
C ASN A 66 17.20 13.39 -7.19
N GLU A 67 17.50 12.11 -6.95
CA GLU A 67 18.44 11.31 -7.74
C GLU A 67 17.98 11.20 -9.21
N ASN A 68 16.67 11.23 -9.46
CA ASN A 68 16.07 11.22 -10.80
C ASN A 68 15.69 12.62 -11.31
N LYS A 69 16.17 13.69 -10.66
CA LYS A 69 15.95 15.10 -11.06
C LYS A 69 14.46 15.49 -11.16
N VAL A 70 13.61 14.87 -10.34
CA VAL A 70 12.20 15.24 -10.20
C VAL A 70 12.06 16.22 -9.04
N TYR A 71 11.69 17.47 -9.38
CA TYR A 71 11.53 18.58 -8.43
C TYR A 71 10.10 19.13 -8.49
N GLY A 72 9.74 20.02 -7.56
CA GLY A 72 8.42 20.65 -7.53
C GLY A 72 7.30 19.70 -7.07
N VAL A 73 7.65 18.63 -6.37
CA VAL A 73 6.72 17.68 -5.77
C VAL A 73 6.91 17.71 -4.25
N ASP A 74 5.84 18.01 -3.52
CA ASP A 74 5.83 17.94 -2.07
C ASP A 74 5.77 16.48 -1.60
N VAL A 75 6.59 16.13 -0.61
CA VAL A 75 6.63 14.79 -0.04
C VAL A 75 6.11 14.81 1.39
N TYR A 76 5.08 14.01 1.63
CA TYR A 76 4.43 13.87 2.94
C TYR A 76 4.58 12.45 3.47
N SER A 77 4.47 12.29 4.79
CA SER A 77 4.28 10.99 5.42
C SER A 77 3.38 11.11 6.66
N VAL A 78 3.08 10.00 7.30
CA VAL A 78 2.08 9.93 8.36
C VAL A 78 2.65 9.25 9.60
N THR A 79 2.39 9.86 10.75
CA THR A 79 2.58 9.25 12.07
C THR A 79 1.24 8.73 12.59
N TYR A 80 1.23 7.51 13.12
CA TYR A 80 0.04 6.86 13.66
C TYR A 80 0.05 6.82 15.18
N HIS A 81 -1.12 7.05 15.78
CA HIS A 81 -1.38 6.82 17.18
C HIS A 81 -2.54 5.83 17.31
N PHE A 82 -2.23 4.57 17.63
CA PHE A 82 -3.23 3.50 17.65
C PHE A 82 -4.11 3.50 18.90
N GLY A 83 -3.82 4.31 19.92
CA GLY A 83 -4.66 4.42 21.11
C GLY A 83 -4.93 3.05 21.74
N SER A 84 -6.21 2.69 21.88
CA SER A 84 -6.67 1.36 22.36
C SER A 84 -6.91 0.33 21.25
N SER A 85 -6.63 0.65 19.98
CA SER A 85 -6.81 -0.25 18.84
C SER A 85 -5.56 -1.10 18.56
N ASP A 86 -5.78 -2.29 18.02
CA ASP A 86 -4.72 -3.22 17.59
C ASP A 86 -4.62 -3.21 16.04
N PRO A 87 -3.52 -2.71 15.44
CA PRO A 87 -3.37 -2.64 13.99
C PRO A 87 -3.34 -4.01 13.30
N GLY A 88 -2.92 -5.07 13.99
CA GLY A 88 -3.01 -6.44 13.49
C GLY A 88 -4.45 -6.91 13.37
N LEU A 89 -5.29 -6.60 14.35
CA LEU A 89 -6.73 -6.87 14.31
C LEU A 89 -7.45 -6.01 13.27
N GLU A 90 -7.07 -4.74 13.10
CA GLU A 90 -7.62 -3.89 12.04
C GLU A 90 -7.38 -4.48 10.65
N ARG A 91 -6.17 -4.99 10.40
CA ARG A 91 -5.83 -5.70 9.16
C ARG A 91 -6.65 -6.97 8.99
N ALA A 92 -6.77 -7.78 10.05
CA ALA A 92 -7.59 -8.99 10.05
C ALA A 92 -9.03 -8.69 9.63
N GLU A 93 -9.58 -7.58 10.11
CA GLU A 93 -10.92 -7.16 9.76
C GLU A 93 -11.06 -6.80 8.28
N GLN A 94 -10.05 -6.17 7.67
CA GLN A 94 -10.11 -5.85 6.23
C GLN A 94 -10.14 -7.12 5.37
N TYR A 95 -9.35 -8.13 5.74
CA TYR A 95 -9.43 -9.43 5.08
C TYR A 95 -10.81 -10.07 5.26
N ARG A 96 -11.37 -10.01 6.48
CA ARG A 96 -12.72 -10.54 6.76
C ARG A 96 -13.81 -9.87 5.94
N ILE A 97 -13.77 -8.54 5.80
CA ILE A 97 -14.70 -7.78 4.96
C ILE A 97 -14.56 -8.19 3.50
N ALA A 98 -13.35 -8.48 3.05
CA ALA A 98 -13.07 -8.99 1.71
C ALA A 98 -13.37 -10.50 1.53
N GLY A 99 -13.99 -11.16 2.53
CA GLY A 99 -14.33 -12.58 2.47
C GLY A 99 -13.14 -13.53 2.66
N ARG A 100 -12.05 -13.06 3.27
CA ARG A 100 -10.79 -13.79 3.51
C ARG A 100 -10.48 -13.89 4.99
N ARG A 101 -9.50 -14.71 5.38
CA ARG A 101 -8.97 -14.80 6.75
C ARG A 101 -7.47 -14.55 6.74
N LEU A 102 -6.90 -14.06 7.83
CA LEU A 102 -5.44 -14.07 7.98
C LEU A 102 -4.99 -15.47 8.38
N VAL A 103 -3.95 -16.01 7.75
CA VAL A 103 -3.38 -17.34 8.10
C VAL A 103 -3.00 -17.42 9.58
N LYS A 104 -2.49 -16.33 10.15
CA LYS A 104 -2.18 -16.25 11.59
C LYS A 104 -3.39 -16.47 12.50
N ASP A 105 -4.61 -16.26 12.02
CA ASP A 105 -5.84 -16.42 12.80
C ASP A 105 -6.30 -17.88 12.83
N GLU A 106 -5.96 -18.68 11.83
CA GLU A 106 -6.37 -20.09 11.72
C GLU A 106 -5.60 -20.99 12.70
N ASN A 107 -4.38 -20.60 13.06
CA ASN A 107 -3.50 -21.36 13.96
C ASN A 107 -3.66 -20.99 15.45
N LEU A 108 -4.64 -20.15 15.80
CA LEU A 108 -4.86 -19.73 17.17
C LEU A 108 -5.64 -20.77 17.98
N ASN A 109 -5.26 -20.94 19.24
CA ASN A 109 -6.07 -21.70 20.18
C ASN A 109 -7.40 -20.98 20.48
N PRO A 110 -8.45 -21.71 20.90
CA PRO A 110 -9.79 -21.13 21.09
C PRO A 110 -9.86 -19.96 22.08
N ILE A 111 -9.00 -19.94 23.10
CA ILE A 111 -8.96 -18.87 24.09
C ILE A 111 -8.43 -17.59 23.45
N ALA A 112 -7.30 -17.69 22.73
CA ALA A 112 -6.72 -16.56 22.00
C ALA A 112 -7.70 -16.02 20.94
N GLN A 113 -8.40 -16.91 20.23
CA GLN A 113 -9.42 -16.52 19.26
C GLN A 113 -10.57 -15.76 19.94
N HIS A 114 -11.08 -16.27 21.07
CA HIS A 114 -12.13 -15.60 21.83
C HIS A 114 -11.70 -14.20 22.31
N THR A 115 -10.47 -14.07 22.85
CA THR A 115 -9.93 -12.77 23.27
C THR A 115 -9.85 -11.79 22.11
N ARG A 116 -9.38 -12.21 20.94
CA ARG A 116 -9.32 -11.34 19.75
C ARG A 116 -10.70 -10.88 19.28
N GLU A 117 -11.70 -11.76 19.28
CA GLU A 117 -13.07 -11.39 18.93
C GLU A 117 -13.68 -10.38 19.91
N LEU A 118 -13.38 -10.51 21.21
CA LEU A 118 -13.77 -9.51 22.20
C LEU A 118 -13.10 -8.16 21.94
N THR A 119 -11.80 -8.15 21.67
CA THR A 119 -11.06 -6.92 21.33
C THR A 119 -11.59 -6.28 20.05
N LEU A 120 -11.80 -7.06 18.98
CA LEU A 120 -12.39 -6.58 17.73
C LEU A 120 -13.79 -6.00 17.94
N ARG A 121 -14.62 -6.64 18.76
CA ARG A 121 -15.96 -6.13 19.11
C ARG A 121 -15.88 -4.79 19.83
N ASP A 122 -14.96 -4.66 20.79
CA ASP A 122 -14.76 -3.41 21.53
C ASP A 122 -14.19 -2.31 20.61
N MET A 123 -13.26 -2.63 19.71
CA MET A 123 -12.76 -1.70 18.69
C MET A 123 -13.90 -1.22 17.78
N ARG A 124 -14.68 -2.13 17.18
CA ARG A 124 -15.80 -1.78 16.28
C ARG A 124 -16.87 -0.94 16.98
N LYS A 125 -17.11 -1.19 18.28
CA LYS A 125 -18.09 -0.43 19.06
C LYS A 125 -17.67 1.04 19.22
N ASN A 126 -16.38 1.30 19.41
CA ASN A 126 -15.89 2.65 19.67
C ASN A 126 -15.46 3.37 18.37
N GLU A 127 -14.84 2.65 17.44
CA GLU A 127 -14.33 3.14 16.16
C GLU A 127 -14.66 2.14 15.04
N PRO A 128 -15.90 2.15 14.48
CA PRO A 128 -16.30 1.20 13.43
C PRO A 128 -15.47 1.32 12.15
N VAL A 129 -14.89 2.50 11.91
CA VAL A 129 -13.70 2.70 11.08
C VAL A 129 -12.70 3.42 11.99
N PRO A 130 -11.41 3.10 11.97
CA PRO A 130 -10.46 3.80 12.83
C PRO A 130 -10.47 5.31 12.58
N ASN A 131 -10.43 6.12 13.65
CA ASN A 131 -10.50 7.57 13.54
C ASN A 131 -9.31 8.15 12.77
N TYR A 132 -8.12 7.58 12.92
CA TYR A 132 -6.95 8.00 12.13
C TYR A 132 -7.18 7.83 10.61
N VAL A 133 -7.85 6.75 10.17
CA VAL A 133 -8.20 6.55 8.76
C VAL A 133 -9.17 7.63 8.28
N ARG A 134 -10.17 7.99 9.09
CA ARG A 134 -11.11 9.08 8.78
C ARG A 134 -10.40 10.44 8.71
N GLN A 135 -9.49 10.74 9.64
CA GLN A 135 -8.69 11.96 9.63
C GLN A 135 -7.87 12.06 8.34
N LEU A 136 -7.15 10.99 8.00
CA LEU A 136 -6.36 10.92 6.77
C LEU A 136 -7.23 11.07 5.52
N TYR A 137 -8.38 10.40 5.46
CA TYR A 137 -9.34 10.58 4.35
C TYR A 137 -9.79 12.04 4.22
N ASN A 138 -10.16 12.68 5.32
CA ASN A 138 -10.64 14.06 5.33
C ASN A 138 -9.58 15.08 4.92
N ILE A 139 -8.29 14.79 5.16
CA ILE A 139 -7.20 15.68 4.75
C ILE A 139 -6.72 15.36 3.32
N LEU A 140 -6.60 14.08 2.99
CA LEU A 140 -5.92 13.60 1.79
C LEU A 140 -6.84 13.34 0.61
N MET A 141 -8.13 13.05 0.81
CA MET A 141 -9.02 12.64 -0.27
C MET A 141 -10.26 13.53 -0.39
N ARG A 142 -10.94 13.82 0.73
CA ARG A 142 -12.19 14.61 0.72
C ARG A 142 -12.05 15.96 -0.02
N PRO A 143 -10.99 16.77 0.16
CA PRO A 143 -10.85 18.06 -0.53
C PRO A 143 -10.70 17.92 -2.06
N ARG A 144 -10.39 16.73 -2.56
CA ARG A 144 -10.32 16.45 -4.00
C ARG A 144 -11.69 16.20 -4.62
N ILE A 145 -12.71 15.85 -3.82
CA ILE A 145 -14.07 15.59 -4.31
C ILE A 145 -15.10 16.63 -3.82
N THR A 146 -14.70 17.59 -2.99
CA THR A 146 -15.58 18.68 -2.55
C THR A 146 -14.96 20.05 -2.78
N ASP A 147 -15.79 21.08 -2.89
CA ASP A 147 -15.36 22.48 -2.83
C ASP A 147 -15.23 22.96 -1.36
N ALA A 148 -15.00 24.27 -1.19
CA ALA A 148 -14.82 24.90 0.12
C ALA A 148 -16.10 24.89 0.97
N ASP A 149 -17.28 24.86 0.34
CA ASP A 149 -18.58 24.80 1.00
C ASP A 149 -18.98 23.34 1.34
N GLY A 150 -18.17 22.37 0.90
CA GLY A 150 -18.40 20.95 1.11
C GLY A 150 -19.34 20.31 0.10
N ALA A 151 -19.70 21.02 -0.97
CA ALA A 151 -20.49 20.49 -2.07
C ALA A 151 -19.62 19.67 -3.03
N PRO A 152 -20.17 18.67 -3.75
CA PRO A 152 -19.42 17.90 -4.73
C PRO A 152 -18.88 18.80 -5.85
N VAL A 153 -17.62 18.59 -6.23
CA VAL A 153 -17.09 19.19 -7.46
C VAL A 153 -17.49 18.36 -8.68
N ASN A 154 -17.42 18.91 -9.88
CA ASN A 154 -17.68 18.11 -11.08
C ASN A 154 -16.59 17.02 -11.25
N VAL A 155 -16.89 16.02 -12.07
CA VAL A 155 -16.05 14.83 -12.23
C VAL A 155 -14.66 15.17 -12.77
N ASP A 156 -14.56 16.06 -13.74
CA ASP A 156 -13.28 16.41 -14.35
C ASP A 156 -12.38 17.22 -13.39
N ASP A 157 -12.98 18.07 -12.55
CA ASP A 157 -12.27 18.75 -11.45
C ASP A 157 -11.78 17.76 -10.39
N ALA A 158 -12.62 16.78 -10.02
CA ALA A 158 -12.21 15.74 -9.08
C ALA A 158 -11.02 14.94 -9.63
N ILE A 159 -11.09 14.53 -10.90
CA ILE A 159 -10.02 13.82 -11.62
C ILE A 159 -8.74 14.67 -11.64
N SER A 160 -8.83 15.93 -12.04
CA SER A 160 -7.70 16.86 -12.06
C SER A 160 -7.02 16.98 -10.68
N ARG A 161 -7.81 17.06 -9.60
CA ARG A 161 -7.30 17.14 -8.23
C ARG A 161 -6.66 15.83 -7.75
N VAL A 162 -7.23 14.66 -8.08
CA VAL A 162 -6.60 13.38 -7.72
C VAL A 162 -5.35 13.09 -8.54
N HIS A 163 -5.22 13.64 -9.76
CA HIS A 163 -3.98 13.53 -10.52
C HIS A 163 -2.80 14.20 -9.83
N ARG A 164 -3.04 15.25 -9.01
CA ARG A 164 -1.99 15.98 -8.27
C ARG A 164 -1.45 15.23 -7.05
N ILE A 165 -2.10 14.16 -6.59
CA ILE A 165 -1.66 13.38 -5.43
C ILE A 165 -1.36 11.93 -5.84
N LYS A 166 -0.27 11.37 -5.32
CA LYS A 166 0.10 9.97 -5.48
C LYS A 166 0.41 9.36 -4.12
N PHE A 167 0.15 8.07 -3.98
CA PHE A 167 0.36 7.37 -2.72
C PHE A 167 1.45 6.32 -2.85
N TYR A 168 2.28 6.26 -1.81
CA TYR A 168 3.19 5.16 -1.56
C TYR A 168 2.78 4.52 -0.23
N ALA A 169 2.54 3.22 -0.21
CA ALA A 169 2.15 2.51 0.99
C ALA A 169 3.10 1.35 1.27
N HIS A 170 3.38 1.12 2.55
CA HIS A 170 4.17 -0.03 2.99
C HIS A 170 3.44 -0.77 4.10
N CYS A 171 3.35 -2.10 4.02
CA CYS A 171 2.82 -2.95 5.08
C CYS A 171 1.39 -2.51 5.49
N HIS A 172 1.22 -1.98 6.70
CA HIS A 172 -0.04 -1.46 7.23
C HIS A 172 -0.63 -0.30 6.41
N GLY A 173 0.22 0.52 5.77
CA GLY A 173 -0.23 1.63 4.92
C GLY A 173 -1.13 1.20 3.77
N ALA A 174 -0.97 -0.02 3.26
CA ALA A 174 -1.85 -0.57 2.23
C ALA A 174 -3.27 -0.82 2.76
N SER A 175 -3.40 -1.25 4.03
CA SER A 175 -4.70 -1.42 4.71
C SER A 175 -5.42 -0.08 4.88
N ILE A 176 -4.69 0.99 5.18
CA ILE A 176 -5.23 2.34 5.28
C ILE A 176 -5.80 2.79 3.95
N LEU A 177 -5.06 2.64 2.84
CA LEU A 177 -5.54 3.02 1.51
C LEU A 177 -6.77 2.23 1.09
N TRP A 178 -6.81 0.94 1.39
CA TRP A 178 -7.99 0.11 1.13
C TRP A 178 -9.22 0.64 1.85
N GLN A 179 -9.08 1.02 3.13
CA GLN A 179 -10.16 1.62 3.91
C GLN A 179 -10.55 3.01 3.40
N MET A 180 -9.59 3.87 3.07
CA MET A 180 -9.85 5.20 2.49
C MET A 180 -10.58 5.11 1.16
N ALA A 181 -10.28 4.09 0.33
CA ALA A 181 -10.98 3.88 -0.92
C ALA A 181 -12.46 3.49 -0.70
N ASN A 182 -12.76 2.71 0.34
CA ASN A 182 -14.14 2.41 0.72
C ASN A 182 -14.85 3.64 1.32
N LEU A 183 -14.16 4.44 2.14
CA LEU A 183 -14.70 5.70 2.64
C LEU A 183 -15.04 6.66 1.50
N MET A 184 -14.15 6.80 0.52
CA MET A 184 -14.36 7.63 -0.66
C MET A 184 -15.60 7.20 -1.43
N TYR A 185 -15.79 5.89 -1.63
CA TYR A 185 -16.97 5.36 -2.32
C TYR A 185 -18.27 5.72 -1.58
N GLU A 186 -18.33 5.50 -0.27
CA GLU A 186 -19.52 5.82 0.53
C GLU A 186 -19.77 7.33 0.64
N ASP A 187 -18.71 8.14 0.68
CA ASP A 187 -18.81 9.59 0.75
C ASP A 187 -19.28 10.19 -0.58
N MET A 188 -18.73 9.72 -1.71
CA MET A 188 -19.16 10.14 -3.04
C MET A 188 -20.63 9.79 -3.30
N LYS A 189 -21.07 8.60 -2.85
CA LYS A 189 -22.48 8.22 -2.89
C LYS A 189 -23.37 9.20 -2.11
N LYS A 190 -22.93 9.65 -0.92
CA LYS A 190 -23.67 10.64 -0.10
C LYS A 190 -23.69 12.03 -0.73
N LEU A 191 -22.61 12.39 -1.43
CA LEU A 191 -22.49 13.64 -2.17
C LEU A 191 -23.31 13.65 -3.48
N GLY A 192 -23.86 12.51 -3.90
CA GLY A 192 -24.73 12.42 -5.07
C GLY A 192 -24.03 12.01 -6.37
N TYR A 193 -22.75 11.60 -6.33
CA TYR A 193 -22.10 11.00 -7.50
C TYR A 193 -22.77 9.66 -7.85
N THR A 194 -22.91 9.41 -9.14
CA THR A 194 -23.34 8.11 -9.66
C THR A 194 -22.25 7.04 -9.44
N PRO A 195 -22.60 5.74 -9.49
CA PRO A 195 -21.61 4.67 -9.43
C PRO A 195 -20.54 4.75 -10.52
N ALA A 196 -20.92 5.17 -11.74
CA ALA A 196 -20.00 5.29 -12.87
C ALA A 196 -18.99 6.45 -12.67
N GLU A 197 -19.46 7.60 -12.18
CA GLU A 197 -18.58 8.74 -11.85
C GLU A 197 -17.65 8.40 -10.69
N THR A 198 -18.18 7.74 -9.66
CA THR A 198 -17.39 7.25 -8.52
C THR A 198 -16.28 6.32 -8.99
N GLN A 199 -16.62 5.32 -9.80
CA GLN A 199 -15.63 4.42 -10.38
C GLN A 199 -14.58 5.17 -11.20
N ARG A 200 -15.00 6.10 -12.08
CA ARG A 200 -14.09 6.89 -12.91
C ARG A 200 -13.09 7.67 -12.05
N ILE A 201 -13.54 8.39 -11.02
CA ILE A 201 -12.66 9.18 -10.15
C ILE A 201 -11.74 8.28 -9.32
N GLN A 202 -12.25 7.18 -8.76
CA GLN A 202 -11.44 6.28 -7.93
C GLN A 202 -10.31 5.61 -8.74
N HIS A 203 -10.55 5.24 -10.00
CA HIS A 203 -9.51 4.67 -10.85
C HIS A 203 -8.39 5.66 -11.22
N GLU A 204 -8.61 6.96 -11.11
CA GLU A 204 -7.55 7.97 -11.35
C GLU A 204 -6.65 8.19 -10.12
N VAL A 205 -6.99 7.61 -8.97
CA VAL A 205 -6.13 7.60 -7.78
C VAL A 205 -5.07 6.51 -7.95
N PHE A 206 -3.80 6.91 -8.04
CA PHE A 206 -2.68 5.97 -8.20
C PHE A 206 -1.97 5.67 -6.88
N VAL A 207 -1.73 4.38 -6.66
CA VAL A 207 -1.12 3.84 -5.45
C VAL A 207 0.01 2.88 -5.81
N ILE A 208 1.18 3.10 -5.21
CA ILE A 208 2.29 2.14 -5.17
C ILE A 208 2.28 1.49 -3.79
N GLN A 209 2.38 0.15 -3.72
CA GLN A 209 2.42 -0.59 -2.46
C GLN A 209 3.61 -1.53 -2.38
N HIS A 210 4.34 -1.48 -1.28
CA HIS A 210 5.43 -2.39 -0.94
C HIS A 210 5.01 -3.34 0.19
N SER A 211 5.19 -4.64 0.01
CA SER A 211 4.77 -5.70 0.95
C SER A 211 3.39 -5.41 1.56
N PRO A 212 2.33 -5.25 0.73
CA PRO A 212 1.03 -4.79 1.20
C PRO A 212 0.39 -5.81 2.14
N ILE A 213 -0.14 -5.37 3.28
CA ILE A 213 -0.97 -6.22 4.14
C ILE A 213 -2.43 -5.76 4.04
N ALA A 214 -2.98 -5.99 2.85
CA ALA A 214 -4.35 -5.73 2.48
C ALA A 214 -4.81 -6.75 1.43
N PRO A 215 -6.13 -6.92 1.20
CA PRO A 215 -6.62 -7.74 0.10
C PRO A 215 -6.06 -7.26 -1.25
N LEU A 216 -5.36 -8.10 -2.00
CA LEU A 216 -4.78 -7.72 -3.30
C LEU A 216 -5.84 -7.51 -4.40
N THR A 217 -7.04 -8.06 -4.23
CA THR A 217 -8.12 -8.02 -5.23
C THR A 217 -9.26 -7.12 -4.78
N GLY A 218 -10.03 -6.59 -5.74
CA GLY A 218 -11.15 -5.70 -5.44
C GLY A 218 -10.71 -4.30 -5.01
N GLN A 219 -9.50 -3.89 -5.43
CA GLN A 219 -8.99 -2.54 -5.25
C GLN A 219 -9.85 -1.56 -6.05
N ARG A 220 -10.23 -0.45 -5.42
CA ARG A 220 -10.98 0.64 -6.06
C ARG A 220 -10.06 1.68 -6.68
N PHE A 221 -8.89 1.87 -6.08
CA PHE A 221 -7.82 2.69 -6.64
C PHE A 221 -6.98 1.89 -7.63
N THR A 222 -6.31 2.60 -8.53
CA THR A 222 -5.35 1.97 -9.44
C THR A 222 -4.07 1.70 -8.65
N THR A 223 -3.88 0.43 -8.30
CA THR A 223 -2.82 -0.03 -7.40
C THR A 223 -1.78 -0.84 -8.17
N LEU A 224 -0.52 -0.57 -7.84
CA LEU A 224 0.66 -1.33 -8.27
C LEU A 224 1.39 -1.85 -7.04
N SER A 225 1.60 -3.16 -6.96
CA SER A 225 2.13 -3.82 -5.77
C SER A 225 3.51 -4.42 -6.01
N PHE A 226 4.36 -4.47 -4.98
CA PHE A 226 5.70 -5.03 -5.00
C PHE A 226 5.91 -5.87 -3.74
N ALA A 227 6.47 -7.07 -3.87
CA ALA A 227 6.68 -7.96 -2.73
C ALA A 227 7.81 -8.97 -2.95
N SER A 228 8.30 -9.55 -1.86
CA SER A 228 9.10 -10.78 -1.87
C SER A 228 8.18 -11.99 -1.75
N ALA A 229 8.48 -13.09 -2.43
CA ALA A 229 7.76 -14.35 -2.27
C ALA A 229 8.05 -15.00 -0.91
N GLU A 230 9.30 -14.88 -0.42
CA GLU A 230 9.70 -15.36 0.92
C GLU A 230 9.12 -14.52 2.06
N ASP A 231 8.63 -13.30 1.78
CA ASP A 231 8.04 -12.45 2.82
C ASP A 231 6.85 -13.19 3.44
N THR A 232 6.95 -13.48 4.73
CA THR A 232 5.85 -14.11 5.50
C THR A 232 4.53 -13.32 5.41
N MET A 233 4.57 -12.04 5.03
CA MET A 233 3.38 -11.25 4.76
C MET A 233 2.65 -11.68 3.47
N MET A 234 3.33 -12.32 2.50
CA MET A 234 2.71 -12.91 1.31
C MET A 234 1.65 -13.94 1.69
N GLN A 235 1.92 -14.77 2.70
CA GLN A 235 0.97 -15.74 3.25
C GLN A 235 -0.31 -15.08 3.77
N HIS A 236 -0.27 -13.81 4.17
CA HIS A 236 -1.43 -13.13 4.74
C HIS A 236 -2.52 -12.84 3.70
N HIS A 237 -2.23 -12.96 2.40
CA HIS A 237 -3.27 -12.82 1.38
C HIS A 237 -4.23 -14.01 1.30
N ASN A 238 -3.89 -15.14 1.94
CA ASN A 238 -4.72 -16.33 2.12
C ASN A 238 -5.55 -16.66 0.87
N ASN A 239 -4.83 -16.95 -0.21
CA ASN A 239 -5.40 -17.38 -1.46
C ASN A 239 -4.39 -18.25 -2.19
N LEU A 240 -4.91 -19.17 -3.00
CA LEU A 240 -4.11 -20.18 -3.72
C LEU A 240 -2.90 -19.59 -4.46
N PHE A 241 -3.03 -18.38 -5.02
CA PHE A 241 -1.92 -17.74 -5.71
C PHE A 241 -0.81 -17.32 -4.73
N ALA A 242 -1.15 -16.60 -3.67
CA ALA A 242 -0.16 -16.13 -2.70
C ALA A 242 0.49 -17.29 -1.92
N ASP A 243 -0.30 -18.32 -1.59
CA ASP A 243 0.20 -19.50 -0.88
C ASP A 243 1.20 -20.27 -1.75
N TRP A 244 0.86 -20.53 -3.02
CA TRP A 244 1.76 -21.20 -3.95
C TRP A 244 3.04 -20.39 -4.21
N ILE A 245 2.92 -19.07 -4.37
CA ILE A 245 4.09 -18.18 -4.53
C ILE A 245 5.03 -18.29 -3.33
N TYR A 246 4.49 -18.31 -2.10
CA TYR A 246 5.29 -18.45 -0.89
C TYR A 246 5.94 -19.83 -0.77
N GLU A 247 5.17 -20.90 -1.01
CA GLU A 247 5.66 -22.29 -0.92
C GLU A 247 6.75 -22.61 -1.94
N ASN A 248 6.73 -21.94 -3.10
CA ASN A 248 7.70 -22.12 -4.19
C ASN A 248 8.68 -20.94 -4.29
N SER A 249 8.83 -20.16 -3.22
CA SER A 249 9.58 -18.90 -3.20
C SER A 249 11.01 -18.98 -3.76
N ALA A 250 11.69 -20.12 -3.58
CA ALA A 250 13.04 -20.36 -4.12
C ALA A 250 13.10 -20.37 -5.66
N ASP A 251 12.00 -20.70 -6.33
CA ASP A 251 11.89 -20.82 -7.79
C ASP A 251 11.24 -19.57 -8.43
N ILE A 252 10.84 -18.58 -7.62
CA ILE A 252 10.18 -17.37 -8.11
C ILE A 252 11.23 -16.39 -8.66
N VAL A 253 11.36 -16.37 -9.98
CA VAL A 253 12.10 -15.34 -10.71
C VAL A 253 11.31 -14.01 -10.73
N PRO A 254 11.97 -12.86 -10.97
CA PRO A 254 11.30 -11.57 -11.11
C PRO A 254 10.17 -11.63 -12.13
N SER A 255 8.96 -11.33 -11.67
CA SER A 255 7.73 -11.56 -12.41
C SER A 255 6.68 -10.50 -12.11
N PHE A 256 5.80 -10.26 -13.07
CA PHE A 256 4.61 -9.42 -12.92
C PHE A 256 3.33 -10.24 -13.11
N PHE A 257 2.39 -10.11 -12.17
CA PHE A 257 1.08 -10.77 -12.22
C PHE A 257 -0.04 -9.73 -12.29
N ASP A 258 -0.86 -9.84 -13.34
CA ASP A 258 -1.85 -8.83 -13.72
C ASP A 258 -3.21 -8.93 -12.99
N GLY A 259 -3.92 -7.80 -13.00
CA GLY A 259 -5.36 -7.70 -12.77
C GLY A 259 -5.81 -8.36 -11.46
N THR A 260 -6.54 -9.47 -11.58
CA THR A 260 -7.09 -10.22 -10.45
C THR A 260 -6.05 -10.86 -9.54
N LYS A 261 -4.75 -10.76 -9.87
CA LYS A 261 -3.63 -11.20 -9.04
C LYS A 261 -2.99 -10.05 -8.26
N GLY A 262 -3.56 -8.84 -8.35
CA GLY A 262 -3.18 -7.69 -7.52
C GLY A 262 -2.23 -6.70 -8.18
N ASN A 263 -1.99 -6.80 -9.50
CA ASN A 263 -1.00 -6.02 -10.23
C ASN A 263 0.34 -6.00 -9.47
N ILE A 264 0.89 -7.19 -9.24
CA ILE A 264 1.98 -7.39 -8.29
C ILE A 264 3.27 -7.83 -9.00
N PHE A 265 4.36 -7.14 -8.67
CA PHE A 265 5.72 -7.55 -8.98
C PHE A 265 6.27 -8.38 -7.83
N VAL A 266 6.80 -9.57 -8.14
CA VAL A 266 7.33 -10.50 -7.14
C VAL A 266 8.66 -11.07 -7.62
N ALA A 267 9.58 -11.23 -6.69
CA ALA A 267 10.74 -12.12 -6.82
C ALA A 267 10.85 -12.98 -5.56
N GLY A 268 11.63 -14.07 -5.61
CA GLY A 268 11.85 -14.97 -4.47
C GLY A 268 12.27 -14.20 -3.22
N ARG A 269 13.45 -13.59 -3.29
CA ARG A 269 14.05 -12.80 -2.21
C ARG A 269 14.49 -11.42 -2.73
N LEU A 270 14.13 -10.35 -2.03
CA LEU A 270 14.57 -8.99 -2.39
C LEU A 270 15.94 -8.59 -1.81
N LYS A 271 16.33 -9.13 -0.64
CA LYS A 271 17.59 -8.79 0.06
C LYS A 271 18.33 -10.05 0.47
N GLU A 272 19.66 -10.07 0.43
CA GLU A 272 20.46 -11.27 0.70
C GLU A 272 20.17 -11.94 2.07
N LYS A 273 19.77 -11.16 3.08
CA LYS A 273 19.44 -11.63 4.43
C LYS A 273 17.92 -11.70 4.65
N SER A 274 17.45 -12.81 5.22
CA SER A 274 16.02 -13.11 5.42
C SER A 274 15.29 -12.26 6.47
N PHE A 275 15.97 -11.64 7.44
CA PHE A 275 15.28 -10.96 8.54
C PHE A 275 14.70 -9.56 8.22
N ARG A 276 14.61 -9.18 6.94
CA ARG A 276 14.07 -7.88 6.45
C ARG A 276 13.42 -7.97 5.07
N GLU A 277 12.79 -9.10 4.75
CA GLU A 277 12.16 -9.35 3.44
C GLU A 277 11.11 -8.31 3.04
N HIS A 278 10.47 -7.65 4.01
CA HIS A 278 9.43 -6.64 3.82
C HIS A 278 9.94 -5.18 3.85
N ASP A 279 11.25 -4.96 3.97
CA ASP A 279 11.80 -3.62 4.21
C ASP A 279 12.01 -2.82 2.91
N HIS A 280 11.24 -1.73 2.79
CA HIS A 280 11.29 -0.78 1.68
C HIS A 280 12.62 -0.04 1.43
N SER A 281 13.63 -0.18 2.30
CA SER A 281 14.89 0.58 2.17
C SER A 281 15.66 0.34 0.87
N GLY A 282 15.34 -0.72 0.12
CA GLY A 282 15.96 -1.03 -1.18
C GLY A 282 15.65 -0.03 -2.29
N LEU A 283 14.72 0.91 -2.08
CA LEU A 283 14.41 1.99 -3.01
C LEU A 283 15.57 2.98 -3.24
N VAL A 284 16.42 3.17 -2.23
CA VAL A 284 17.55 4.11 -2.31
C VAL A 284 18.80 3.32 -2.69
N ALA A 285 19.52 3.80 -3.71
CA ALA A 285 20.71 3.14 -4.24
C ALA A 285 21.96 3.27 -3.34
N THR A 286 21.83 3.67 -2.08
CA THR A 286 22.96 4.17 -1.28
C THR A 286 23.49 3.23 -0.20
N ASP A 287 22.90 2.05 -0.02
CA ASP A 287 23.28 1.12 1.05
C ASP A 287 23.78 -0.23 0.50
N GLU A 288 24.66 -0.20 -0.50
CA GLU A 288 25.40 -1.41 -0.93
C GLU A 288 26.19 -2.04 0.24
N ASP A 289 26.53 -1.25 1.28
CA ASP A 289 27.33 -1.73 2.42
C ASP A 289 26.51 -2.28 3.60
N THR A 290 25.25 -1.88 3.78
CA THR A 290 24.47 -2.26 4.98
C THR A 290 23.56 -3.46 4.76
N TRP A 291 22.88 -3.54 3.61
CA TRP A 291 21.91 -4.60 3.29
C TRP A 291 21.84 -4.86 1.77
N PRO A 292 22.74 -5.70 1.22
CA PRO A 292 22.79 -5.91 -0.23
C PRO A 292 21.48 -6.52 -0.75
N LEU A 293 21.02 -5.96 -1.87
CA LEU A 293 19.92 -6.51 -2.66
C LEU A 293 20.42 -7.73 -3.44
N THR A 294 19.56 -8.75 -3.56
CA THR A 294 19.80 -9.83 -4.53
C THR A 294 19.74 -9.28 -5.96
N ALA A 295 20.23 -10.03 -6.94
CA ALA A 295 20.09 -9.64 -8.35
C ALA A 295 18.62 -9.41 -8.74
N ASP A 296 17.74 -10.29 -8.26
CA ASP A 296 16.30 -10.21 -8.49
C ASP A 296 15.65 -9.04 -7.73
N GLY A 297 16.10 -8.78 -6.50
CA GLY A 297 15.68 -7.64 -5.71
C GLY A 297 16.01 -6.30 -6.37
N LYS A 298 17.17 -6.18 -7.04
CA LYS A 298 17.53 -4.99 -7.83
C LYS A 298 16.53 -4.75 -8.96
N ILE A 299 16.01 -5.81 -9.59
CA ILE A 299 15.00 -5.70 -10.65
C ILE A 299 13.67 -5.20 -10.07
N ILE A 300 13.18 -5.81 -8.99
CA ILE A 300 11.89 -5.43 -8.37
C ILE A 300 11.94 -4.00 -7.81
N PHE A 301 13.00 -3.64 -7.07
CA PHE A 301 13.17 -2.28 -6.56
C PHE A 301 13.41 -1.26 -7.68
N GLY A 302 14.07 -1.65 -8.78
CA GLY A 302 14.21 -0.80 -9.95
C GLY A 302 12.87 -0.49 -10.61
N ALA A 303 11.99 -1.50 -10.75
CA ALA A 303 10.62 -1.32 -11.24
C ALA A 303 9.79 -0.42 -10.30
N GLU A 304 9.92 -0.61 -8.99
CA GLU A 304 9.24 0.20 -7.96
C GLU A 304 9.71 1.67 -7.99
N ARG A 305 11.03 1.87 -8.13
CA ARG A 305 11.65 3.19 -8.27
C ARG A 305 11.17 3.90 -9.52
N ASN A 306 11.11 3.19 -10.65
CA ASN A 306 10.57 3.70 -11.91
C ASN A 306 9.12 4.15 -11.75
N ALA A 307 8.28 3.35 -11.10
CA ALA A 307 6.89 3.70 -10.83
C ALA A 307 6.77 4.96 -9.97
N LEU A 308 7.57 5.08 -8.92
CA LEU A 308 7.57 6.25 -8.03
C LEU A 308 7.96 7.54 -8.77
N VAL A 309 9.03 7.48 -9.56
CA VAL A 309 9.54 8.62 -10.35
C VAL A 309 8.48 9.08 -11.34
N ARG A 310 7.87 8.16 -12.08
CA ARG A 310 6.84 8.48 -13.08
C ARG A 310 5.54 8.95 -12.45
N ALA A 311 5.14 8.38 -11.32
CA ALA A 311 3.98 8.86 -10.56
C ALA A 311 4.16 10.34 -10.17
N ALA A 312 5.33 10.68 -9.65
CA ALA A 312 5.67 12.05 -9.26
C ALA A 312 5.71 13.00 -10.48
N GLN A 313 6.32 12.59 -11.59
CA GLN A 313 6.31 13.36 -12.85
C GLN A 313 4.88 13.61 -13.34
N HIS A 314 4.02 12.59 -13.34
CA HIS A 314 2.61 12.74 -13.73
C HIS A 314 1.83 13.69 -12.80
N ALA A 315 2.14 13.70 -11.50
CA ALA A 315 1.56 14.66 -10.58
C ALA A 315 1.91 16.12 -10.92
N THR A 316 3.13 16.38 -11.43
CA THR A 316 3.57 17.74 -11.82
C THR A 316 2.78 18.32 -12.99
N VAL A 317 2.34 17.47 -13.92
CA VAL A 317 1.56 17.90 -15.09
C VAL A 317 0.06 17.64 -14.94
N GLY A 318 -0.38 16.95 -13.87
CA GLY A 318 -1.78 16.59 -13.66
C GLY A 318 -2.31 15.59 -14.71
N ALA A 319 -1.43 14.73 -15.23
CA ALA A 319 -1.77 13.77 -16.27
C ALA A 319 -2.46 12.51 -15.70
N PRO A 320 -3.29 11.82 -16.51
CA PRO A 320 -3.85 10.52 -16.17
C PRO A 320 -2.80 9.50 -15.77
N VAL A 321 -3.25 8.46 -15.06
CA VAL A 321 -2.38 7.35 -14.66
C VAL A 321 -1.94 6.56 -15.91
N PRO A 322 -0.63 6.40 -16.16
CA PRO A 322 -0.13 5.60 -17.29
C PRO A 322 -0.45 4.12 -17.17
N SER A 323 -0.22 3.37 -18.25
CA SER A 323 -0.23 1.91 -18.18
C SER A 323 0.86 1.40 -17.23
N VAL A 324 0.70 0.18 -16.70
CA VAL A 324 1.72 -0.44 -15.83
C VAL A 324 3.08 -0.49 -16.50
N GLU A 325 3.12 -0.88 -17.78
CA GLU A 325 4.34 -0.89 -18.59
C GLU A 325 5.02 0.48 -18.60
N GLN A 326 4.26 1.53 -18.95
CA GLN A 326 4.77 2.89 -18.95
C GLN A 326 5.30 3.32 -17.58
N MET A 327 4.71 2.81 -16.49
CA MET A 327 5.14 3.12 -15.13
C MET A 327 6.46 2.45 -14.75
N VAL A 328 6.73 1.21 -15.17
CA VAL A 328 7.86 0.44 -14.62
C VAL A 328 9.01 0.19 -15.58
N ASP A 329 8.78 0.28 -16.89
CA ASP A 329 9.78 -0.15 -17.90
C ASP A 329 10.99 0.80 -17.97
N GLY A 330 12.14 0.35 -18.47
CA GLY A 330 13.36 1.15 -18.64
C GLY A 330 14.31 1.17 -17.43
N ASN A 331 15.43 1.89 -17.54
CA ASN A 331 16.51 1.89 -16.52
C ASN A 331 17.01 0.46 -16.14
N GLY A 332 17.09 -0.43 -17.13
CA GLY A 332 17.49 -1.83 -16.92
C GLY A 332 16.34 -2.76 -16.52
N ILE A 333 15.11 -2.25 -16.45
CA ILE A 333 13.89 -3.05 -16.26
C ILE A 333 13.24 -3.32 -17.61
N ASP A 334 12.93 -4.60 -17.87
CA ASP A 334 12.19 -5.06 -19.04
C ASP A 334 10.82 -5.59 -18.57
N PHE A 335 9.79 -4.76 -18.72
CA PHE A 335 8.44 -5.13 -18.31
C PHE A 335 7.88 -6.32 -19.09
N ALA A 336 8.19 -6.41 -20.39
CA ALA A 336 7.71 -7.51 -21.23
C ALA A 336 8.25 -8.86 -20.74
N GLN A 337 9.51 -8.90 -20.33
CA GLN A 337 10.12 -10.08 -19.74
C GLN A 337 9.51 -10.41 -18.36
N LEU A 338 9.29 -9.42 -17.50
CA LEU A 338 8.63 -9.63 -16.19
C LEU A 338 7.20 -10.19 -16.35
N LYS A 339 6.44 -9.63 -17.30
CA LYS A 339 5.08 -10.10 -17.62
C LYS A 339 5.10 -11.52 -18.16
N LYS A 340 6.01 -11.82 -19.10
CA LYS A 340 6.20 -13.18 -19.64
C LYS A 340 6.52 -14.19 -18.55
N ASN A 341 7.40 -13.84 -17.60
CA ASN A 341 7.73 -14.71 -16.46
C ASN A 341 6.49 -15.00 -15.61
N GLY A 342 5.70 -13.97 -15.27
CA GLY A 342 4.47 -14.14 -14.50
C GLY A 342 3.44 -15.02 -15.20
N GLU A 343 3.26 -14.87 -16.52
CA GLU A 343 2.37 -15.74 -17.31
C GLU A 343 2.83 -17.19 -17.34
N ILE A 344 4.14 -17.46 -17.40
CA ILE A 344 4.71 -18.80 -17.36
C ILE A 344 4.50 -19.41 -15.96
N LEU A 345 4.91 -18.71 -14.90
CA LEU A 345 4.76 -19.18 -13.52
C LEU A 345 3.29 -19.45 -13.18
N TYR A 346 2.37 -18.61 -13.64
CA TYR A 346 0.94 -18.83 -13.41
C TYR A 346 0.43 -20.11 -14.09
N LYS A 347 0.93 -20.43 -15.30
CA LYS A 347 0.60 -21.72 -15.96
C LYS A 347 1.17 -22.92 -15.20
N VAL A 348 2.39 -22.79 -14.65
CA VAL A 348 3.00 -23.83 -13.80
C VAL A 348 2.15 -24.05 -12.56
N MET A 349 1.81 -22.98 -11.84
CA MET A 349 0.93 -23.02 -10.66
C MET A 349 -0.39 -23.73 -10.95
N LEU A 350 -1.08 -23.38 -12.04
CA LEU A 350 -2.35 -24.02 -12.40
C LEU A 350 -2.20 -25.52 -12.69
N ASN A 351 -1.08 -25.93 -13.30
CA ASN A 351 -0.79 -27.34 -13.54
C ASN A 351 -0.50 -28.08 -12.23
N ASP A 352 0.31 -27.51 -11.34
CA ASP A 352 0.66 -28.10 -10.05
C ASP A 352 -0.59 -28.32 -9.19
N LEU A 353 -1.43 -27.29 -9.06
CA LEU A 353 -2.69 -27.37 -8.31
C LEU A 353 -3.65 -28.42 -8.90
N ARG A 354 -3.69 -28.56 -10.23
CA ARG A 354 -4.48 -29.61 -10.89
C ARG A 354 -3.94 -31.01 -10.55
N GLN A 355 -2.63 -31.21 -10.56
CA GLN A 355 -2.02 -32.50 -10.22
C GLN A 355 -2.23 -32.88 -8.76
N GLN A 356 -2.17 -31.90 -7.84
CA GLN A 356 -2.46 -32.11 -6.43
C GLN A 356 -3.92 -32.56 -6.21
N ASN A 357 -4.87 -31.90 -6.87
CA ASN A 357 -6.29 -32.29 -6.79
C ASN A 357 -6.55 -33.71 -7.33
N LEU A 358 -5.96 -34.05 -8.48
CA LEU A 358 -6.07 -35.41 -9.04
C LEU A 358 -5.53 -36.46 -8.07
N LYS A 359 -4.37 -36.23 -7.43
CA LYS A 359 -3.80 -37.14 -6.44
C LYS A 359 -4.70 -37.33 -5.21
N HIS A 360 -5.43 -36.29 -4.79
CA HIS A 360 -6.38 -36.40 -3.68
C HIS A 360 -7.64 -37.20 -4.05
N ASP A 361 -8.10 -37.14 -5.29
CA ASP A 361 -9.25 -37.91 -5.75
C ASP A 361 -8.93 -39.41 -5.93
N TYR A 362 -7.66 -39.77 -6.18
CA TYR A 362 -7.21 -41.18 -6.21
C TYR A 362 -6.93 -41.78 -4.82
N GLN A 363 -7.00 -40.99 -3.75
CA GLN A 363 -6.79 -41.43 -2.36
C GLN A 363 -8.08 -41.53 -1.54
N LYS A 364 -9.23 -41.19 -2.14
CA LYS A 364 -10.58 -41.48 -1.63
C LYS A 364 -11.12 -42.74 -2.29
#